data_AF-A0A7X0MPW3-F1
#
_entry.id   AF-A0A7X0MPW3-F1
#
_cell.length_a   1.000
_cell.length_b   1.000
_cell.length_c   1.000
_cell.angle_alpha   90.00
_cell.angle_beta   90.00
_cell.angle_gamma   90.00
#
_symmetry.space_group_name_H-M   'P 1'
#
loop_
_entity.id
_entity.type
_entity.pdbx_description
1 polymer ?
#
loop_
_entity_poly.entity_id
_entity_poly.type
_entity_poly.pdbx_seq_one_letter_code
_entity_poly.pdbx_strand_id
1 'polypeptide(L)' 'MKTGFCVGCGRTGNEIAGWTGFTDDERIQLMDLLPTRLDTVDPVKLLEVSRKRTANAAIRKETTTA' A
#
# COMPACT_ATOMS: atom_id res chain seq x y z
N MET A 1 -1.20 -14.89 -11.92
CA MET A 1 -0.90 -14.99 -10.48
C MET A 1 -0.90 -13.57 -9.91
N LYS A 2 -1.93 -13.15 -9.15
CA LYS A 2 -1.94 -11.81 -8.53
C LYS A 2 -1.09 -11.90 -7.25
N THR A 3 -0.06 -11.08 -7.14
CA THR A 3 0.99 -11.17 -6.10
C THR A 3 0.51 -10.96 -4.66
N GLY A 4 -0.79 -10.76 -4.40
CA GLY A 4 -1.36 -10.71 -3.04
C GLY A 4 -0.89 -9.54 -2.16
N PHE A 5 0.00 -8.68 -2.68
CA PHE A 5 0.52 -7.50 -1.98
C PHE A 5 -0.38 -6.28 -2.16
N CYS A 6 -0.48 -5.48 -1.11
CA CYS A 6 -1.10 -4.17 -1.13
C CYS A 6 -0.27 -3.23 -2.00
N VAL A 7 -0.86 -2.71 -3.07
CA VAL A 7 -0.26 -1.71 -3.97
C VAL A 7 0.17 -0.41 -3.28
N GLY A 8 -0.31 -0.15 -2.05
CA GLY A 8 0.05 1.05 -1.29
C GLY A 8 1.25 0.89 -0.39
N CYS A 9 1.42 -0.27 0.25
CA CYS A 9 2.45 -0.49 1.27
C CYS A 9 3.29 -1.76 1.06
N GLY A 10 3.03 -2.56 0.01
CA GLY A 10 3.78 -3.78 -0.30
C GLY A 10 3.49 -4.98 0.62
N ARG A 11 2.55 -4.84 1.56
CA ARG A 11 2.23 -5.87 2.58
C ARG A 11 1.11 -6.79 2.13
N THR A 12 1.13 -8.05 2.56
CA THR A 12 0.02 -9.00 2.35
C THR A 12 -1.13 -8.76 3.31
N GLY A 13 -2.31 -9.31 3.02
CA GLY A 13 -3.46 -9.23 3.93
C GLY A 13 -3.17 -9.84 5.31
N ASN A 14 -2.46 -10.97 5.37
CA ASN A 14 -2.06 -11.60 6.63
C ASN A 14 -1.11 -10.73 7.44
N GLU A 15 -0.14 -10.07 6.79
CA GLU A 15 0.80 -9.18 7.47
C GLU A 15 0.11 -7.94 8.06
N ILE A 16 -0.96 -7.47 7.42
CA ILE A 16 -1.77 -6.35 7.92
C ILE A 16 -2.64 -6.82 9.10
N ALA A 17 -3.30 -7.97 8.96
CA ALA A 17 -4.15 -8.53 10.02
C ALA A 17 -3.36 -8.92 11.27
N GLY A 18 -2.14 -9.45 11.10
CA GLY A 18 -1.28 -9.91 12.20
C GLY A 18 -0.36 -8.84 12.80
N TRP A 19 -0.45 -7.56 12.38
CA TRP A 19 0.55 -6.55 12.71
C TRP A 19 0.81 -6.37 14.21
N THR A 20 -0.25 -6.43 15.02
CA THR A 20 -0.16 -6.26 16.49
C THR A 20 0.55 -7.41 17.18
N GLY A 21 0.63 -8.59 16.55
CA GLY A 21 1.30 -9.78 17.09
C GLY A 21 2.79 -9.86 16.77
N PHE A 22 3.31 -9.04 15.85
CA PHE A 22 4.74 -9.02 15.56
C PHE A 22 5.53 -8.31 16.64
N THR A 23 6.74 -8.82 16.91
CA THR A 23 7.80 -8.17 17.67
C THR A 23 8.40 -7.00 16.88
N ASP A 24 9.12 -6.10 17.56
CA ASP A 24 9.72 -4.95 16.89
C ASP A 24 10.75 -5.34 15.83
N ASP A 25 11.54 -6.40 16.07
CA ASP A 25 12.50 -6.92 15.10
C ASP A 25 11.80 -7.45 13.84
N GLU A 26 10.71 -8.20 14.00
CA GLU A 26 9.90 -8.69 12.87
C GLU A 26 9.29 -7.54 12.08
N ARG A 27 8.85 -6.47 12.75
CA ARG A 27 8.33 -5.27 12.09
C ARG A 27 9.41 -4.57 11.28
N ILE A 28 10.63 -4.43 11.82
CA ILE A 28 11.76 -3.82 11.14
C ILE A 28 12.15 -4.63 9.90
N GLN A 29 12.33 -5.94 10.05
CA GLN A 29 12.63 -6.83 8.92
C GLN A 29 11.54 -6.76 7.86
N LEU A 30 10.26 -6.72 8.28
CA LEU A 30 9.16 -6.61 7.34
C LEU A 30 9.17 -5.28 6.59
N MET A 31 9.44 -4.16 7.27
CA MET A 31 9.54 -2.84 6.65
C MET A 31 10.70 -2.77 5.64
N ASP A 32 11.83 -3.40 5.94
CA ASP A 32 13.00 -3.43 5.06
C ASP A 32 12.73 -4.17 3.73
N LEU A 33 11.81 -5.14 3.75
CA LEU A 33 11.40 -5.89 2.56
C LEU A 33 10.37 -5.17 1.68
N LEU A 34 9.68 -4.14 2.18
CA LEU A 34 8.57 -3.48 1.46
C LEU A 34 9.00 -2.76 0.17
N PRO A 35 10.12 -2.00 0.14
CA PRO A 35 10.57 -1.33 -1.08
C PRO A 35 10.81 -2.33 -2.22
N THR A 36 11.53 -3.41 -1.93
CA THR A 36 11.82 -4.48 -2.89
C THR A 36 10.55 -5.15 -3.40
N ARG A 37 9.54 -5.35 -2.53
CA ARG A 37 8.24 -5.90 -2.95
C ARG A 37 7.48 -4.94 -3.86
N LEU A 38 7.54 -3.63 -3.59
CA LEU A 38 6.92 -2.61 -4.44
C LEU A 38 7.56 -2.53 -5.82
N ASP A 39 8.87 -2.79 -5.94
CA ASP A 39 9.54 -2.86 -7.24
C ASP A 39 9.05 -4.03 -8.10
N THR A 40 8.56 -5.10 -7.47
CA THR A 40 7.91 -6.22 -8.19
C THR A 40 6.44 -5.94 -8.53
N VAL A 41 5.85 -4.87 -8.01
CA VAL A 41 4.47 -4.48 -8.34
C VAL A 41 4.47 -3.83 -9.72
N ASP A 42 3.58 -4.34 -10.58
CA ASP A 42 3.37 -3.84 -11.94
C ASP A 42 3.26 -2.29 -11.95
N PRO A 43 4.16 -1.59 -12.67
CA PRO A 43 4.19 -0.13 -12.71
C PRO A 43 2.88 0.46 -13.27
N VAL A 44 2.16 -0.26 -14.12
CA VAL A 44 0.84 0.16 -14.63
C VAL A 44 -0.19 0.19 -13.51
N LYS A 45 -0.16 -0.77 -12.57
CA LYS A 45 -1.03 -0.74 -11.38
C LYS A 45 -0.70 0.42 -10.46
N LEU A 46 0.57 0.75 -10.28
CA LEU A 46 0.97 1.88 -9.46
C LEU A 46 0.43 3.20 -10.03
N LEU A 47 0.54 3.39 -11.35
CA LEU A 47 -0.01 4.56 -12.05
C LEU A 47 -1.53 4.63 -11.95
N GLU A 48 -2.23 3.50 -12.08
CA GLU A 48 -3.69 3.43 -11.90
C GLU A 48 -4.11 3.86 -10.49
N VAL A 49 -3.44 3.35 -9.46
CA VAL A 49 -3.70 3.70 -8.06
C VAL A 49 -3.40 5.17 -7.79
N SER A 50 -2.29 5.69 -8.33
CA SER A 50 -1.91 7.10 -8.24
C SER A 50 -2.98 8.01 -8.85
N ARG A 51 -3.44 7.73 -10.07
CA ARG A 51 -4.54 8.48 -10.71
C ARG A 51 -5.82 8.48 -9.87
N LYS A 52 -6.24 7.31 -9.37
CA LYS A 52 -7.44 7.18 -8.52
C LYS A 52 -7.31 7.96 -7.21
N ARG A 53 -6.11 8.04 -6.62
CA ARG A 53 -5.85 8.84 -5.40
C ARG A 53 -5.98 10.34 -5.69
N THR A 54 -5.38 10.83 -6.76
CA THR A 54 -5.47 12.26 -7.15
C THR A 54 -6.91 12.65 -7.46
N ALA A 55 -7.66 11.81 -8.18
CA ALA A 55 -9.08 12.02 -8.46
C ALA A 55 -9.92 12.06 -7.17
N ASN A 56 -9.74 11.10 -6.26
CA ASN A 56 -10.43 11.11 -4.95
C ASN A 56 -10.04 12.32 -4.08
N ALA A 57 -8.78 12.76 -4.14
CA ALA A 57 -8.33 13.93 -3.39
C ALA A 57 -8.97 15.23 -3.92
N ALA A 58 -9.16 15.35 -5.23
CA ALA A 58 -9.89 16.46 -5.84
C ALA A 58 -11.35 16.48 -5.39
N ILE A 59 -12.04 15.33 -5.48
CA ILE A 59 -13.43 15.17 -5.03
C ILE A 59 -13.59 15.58 -3.56
N ARG A 60 -12.71 15.11 -2.67
CA ARG A 60 -12.76 15.44 -1.24
C ARG A 60 -12.64 16.94 -0.97
N LYS A 61 -11.75 17.63 -1.68
CA LYS A 61 -11.59 19.10 -1.55
C LYS A 61 -12.86 19.83 -1.95
N GLU A 62 -13.51 19.42 -3.04
CA GLU A 62 -14.77 19.99 -3.52
C GLU A 62 -15.91 19.78 -2.51
N THR A 63 -16.02 18.60 -1.89
CA THR A 63 -17.04 18.31 -0.85
C THR A 63 -16.78 18.95 0.51
N THR A 64 -15.57 19.42 0.81
CA THR A 64 -15.23 20.02 2.12
C THR A 64 -15.50 21.53 2.16
N THR A 65 -15.81 22.17 1.02
CA THR A 65 -16.10 23.62 0.91
C THR A 65 -17.61 23.94 1.04
N ALA A 66 -18.40 23.08 1.68
CA ALA A 66 -19.83 23.32 1.96
C ALA A 66 -20.09 23.52 3.46
#